data_AF-A0A662IR13-F1
#
_entry.id   AF-A0A662IR13-F1
#
_cell.length_a   1.000
_cell.length_b   1.000
_cell.length_c   1.000
_cell.angle_alpha   90.00
_cell.angle_beta   90.00
_cell.angle_gamma   90.00
#
_symmetry.space_group_name_H-M   'P 1'
#
loop_
_entity.id
_entity.type
_entity.pdbx_description
1 polymer ?
#
loop_
_entity_poly.entity_id
_entity_poly.type
_entity_poly.pdbx_seq_one_letter_code
_entity_poly.pdbx_strand_id
1 'polypeptide(L)'
;MSLSKSDLISIREFEGGLAHDRFLKNAMRLRVEALKDLTLDEVKLVAMAIGGRLIDFKIDDATAWAVAVTPLPGFHIVICLQKYSPEFEDTIEILFSKKGRDFGITAEDASDWAVLYVNAMIYAVKKVLKKQVGPF
;
A
#
# COMPACT_ATOMS: atom_id res chain seq x y z
N MET A 1 3.43 16.25 -7.05
CA MET A 1 4.29 16.24 -5.85
C MET A 1 5.05 14.92 -5.83
N SER A 2 6.36 14.95 -6.04
CA SER A 2 7.19 13.74 -5.94
C SER A 2 7.38 13.39 -4.47
N LEU A 3 7.10 12.15 -4.08
CA LEU A 3 7.39 11.65 -2.74
C LEU A 3 8.86 11.20 -2.74
N SER A 4 9.69 11.79 -1.88
CA SER A 4 11.06 11.32 -1.70
C SER A 4 11.07 10.05 -0.85
N LYS A 5 11.95 9.09 -1.17
CA LYS A 5 12.23 7.94 -0.30
C LYS A 5 12.55 8.36 1.13
N SER A 6 13.29 9.46 1.29
CA SER A 6 13.68 9.99 2.60
C SER A 6 12.50 10.44 3.46
N ASP A 7 11.34 10.67 2.84
CA ASP A 7 10.15 11.21 3.51
C ASP A 7 9.17 10.10 3.90
N LEU A 8 9.48 8.87 3.53
CA LEU A 8 8.67 7.69 3.82
C LEU A 8 9.34 6.86 4.92
N ILE A 9 8.51 6.29 5.78
CA ILE A 9 8.89 5.47 6.93
C ILE A 9 8.01 4.24 7.00
N SER A 10 8.52 3.20 7.65
CA SER A 10 7.71 2.03 7.97
C SER A 10 6.80 2.31 9.17
N ILE A 11 5.76 1.48 9.36
CA ILE A 11 4.87 1.57 10.52
C ILE A 11 5.61 1.45 11.85
N ARG A 12 6.80 0.82 11.87
CA ARG A 12 7.64 0.64 13.07
C ARG A 12 8.11 1.97 13.68
N GLU A 13 8.15 3.03 12.88
CA GLU A 13 8.57 4.35 13.34
C GLU A 13 7.44 5.14 14.01
N PHE A 14 6.20 4.64 13.99
CA PHE A 14 5.07 5.24 14.69
C PHE A 14 5.04 4.77 16.15
N GLU A 15 4.36 5.54 17.02
CA GLU A 15 4.09 5.12 18.40
C GLU A 15 3.29 3.81 18.40
N GLY A 16 3.78 2.79 19.13
CA GLY A 16 3.20 1.43 19.11
C GLY A 16 3.56 0.58 17.87
N GLY A 17 4.40 1.09 16.96
CA GLY A 17 4.64 0.52 15.63
C GLY A 17 5.09 -0.94 15.57
N LEU A 18 5.82 -1.44 16.57
CA LEU A 18 6.29 -2.84 16.59
C LEU A 18 5.14 -3.85 16.65
N ALA A 19 4.06 -3.55 17.37
CA ALA A 19 2.90 -4.43 17.44
C ALA A 19 2.13 -4.46 16.10
N HIS A 20 2.04 -3.30 15.45
CA HIS A 20 1.28 -3.13 14.20
C HIS A 20 2.06 -3.59 12.95
N ASP A 21 3.38 -3.70 12.99
CA ASP A 21 4.19 -4.23 11.87
C ASP A 21 3.77 -5.66 11.49
N ARG A 22 3.67 -6.55 12.48
CA ARG A 22 3.27 -7.94 12.23
C ARG A 22 1.82 -8.03 11.77
N PHE A 23 0.93 -7.22 12.38
CA PHE A 23 -0.47 -7.15 11.99
C PHE A 23 -0.60 -6.74 10.51
N LEU A 24 0.06 -5.65 10.12
CA LEU A 24 -0.04 -5.11 8.77
C LEU A 24 0.50 -6.09 7.73
N LYS A 25 1.64 -6.74 7.99
CA LYS A 25 2.20 -7.78 7.11
C LYS A 25 1.24 -8.95 6.91
N ASN A 26 0.64 -9.46 8.00
CA ASN A 26 -0.32 -10.54 7.92
C ASN A 26 -1.59 -10.13 7.15
N ALA A 27 -2.07 -8.91 7.37
CA ALA A 27 -3.21 -8.36 6.64
C ALA A 27 -2.91 -8.23 5.13
N MET A 28 -1.70 -7.80 4.77
CA MET A 28 -1.28 -7.64 3.39
C MET A 28 -1.10 -8.98 2.67
N ARG A 29 -0.56 -10.01 3.35
CA ARG A 29 -0.35 -11.35 2.76
C ARG A 29 -1.61 -11.93 2.10
N LEU A 30 -2.77 -11.78 2.74
CA LEU A 30 -4.06 -12.24 2.20
C LEU A 30 -4.54 -11.45 0.97
N ARG A 31 -4.03 -10.22 0.81
CA ARG A 31 -4.45 -9.25 -0.23
C ARG A 31 -3.55 -9.28 -1.45
N VAL A 32 -2.33 -9.82 -1.33
CA VAL A 32 -1.38 -10.00 -2.44
C VAL A 32 -2.03 -10.74 -3.61
N GLU A 33 -2.70 -11.87 -3.36
CA GLU A 33 -3.32 -12.68 -4.41
C GLU A 33 -4.36 -11.93 -5.26
N ALA A 34 -5.03 -10.94 -4.67
CA ALA A 34 -6.02 -10.13 -5.39
C ALA A 34 -5.40 -9.04 -6.28
N LEU A 35 -4.13 -8.69 -6.04
CA LEU A 35 -3.48 -7.51 -6.62
C LEU A 35 -2.22 -7.84 -7.42
N LYS A 36 -1.59 -9.02 -7.23
CA LYS A 36 -0.29 -9.36 -7.81
C LYS A 36 -0.30 -9.47 -9.33
N ASP A 37 -1.43 -9.83 -9.94
CA ASP A 37 -1.54 -10.07 -11.39
C ASP A 37 -2.10 -8.87 -12.17
N LEU A 38 -2.20 -7.71 -11.52
CA LEU A 38 -2.59 -6.48 -12.20
C LEU A 38 -1.47 -5.96 -13.10
N THR A 39 -1.83 -5.58 -14.32
CA THR A 39 -0.95 -4.82 -15.21
C THR A 39 -0.79 -3.37 -14.72
N LEU A 40 0.25 -2.64 -15.16
CA LEU A 40 0.43 -1.24 -14.76
C LEU A 40 -0.77 -0.35 -15.12
N ASP A 41 -1.40 -0.57 -16.27
CA ASP A 41 -2.59 0.18 -16.69
C ASP A 41 -3.79 -0.11 -15.76
N GLU A 42 -3.96 -1.36 -15.34
CA GLU A 42 -4.98 -1.75 -14.37
C GLU A 42 -4.72 -1.16 -12.99
N VAL A 43 -3.46 -1.18 -12.52
CA VAL A 43 -3.07 -0.54 -11.26
C VAL A 43 -3.35 0.95 -11.31
N LYS A 44 -3.09 1.62 -12.44
CA LYS A 44 -3.40 3.04 -12.62
C LYS A 44 -4.90 3.32 -12.50
N LEU A 45 -5.74 2.52 -13.15
CA LEU A 45 -7.20 2.65 -13.06
C LEU A 45 -7.71 2.40 -11.63
N VAL A 46 -7.20 1.36 -10.97
CA VAL A 46 -7.53 1.03 -9.58
C VAL A 46 -7.11 2.16 -8.63
N ALA A 47 -5.90 2.69 -8.80
CA ALA A 47 -5.41 3.81 -7.99
C ALA A 47 -6.31 5.05 -8.14
N MET A 48 -6.70 5.41 -9.36
CA MET A 48 -7.60 6.54 -9.60
C MET A 48 -8.97 6.33 -8.95
N ALA A 49 -9.51 5.11 -8.99
CA ALA A 49 -10.82 4.79 -8.43
C ALA A 49 -10.89 4.95 -6.89
N ILE A 50 -9.75 4.86 -6.20
CA ILE A 50 -9.67 5.03 -4.74
C ILE A 50 -9.16 6.41 -4.32
N GLY A 51 -9.14 7.39 -5.25
CA GLY A 51 -8.61 8.73 -4.99
C GLY A 51 -7.08 8.78 -4.85
N GLY A 52 -6.39 7.72 -5.29
CA GLY A 52 -4.94 7.61 -5.32
C GLY A 52 -4.34 7.88 -6.69
N ARG A 53 -3.04 7.62 -6.80
CA ARG A 53 -2.28 7.71 -8.05
C ARG A 53 -1.17 6.67 -8.09
N LEU A 54 -0.93 6.10 -9.26
CA LEU A 54 0.32 5.39 -9.55
C LEU A 54 1.48 6.39 -9.50
N ILE A 55 2.58 6.03 -8.83
CA ILE A 55 3.77 6.87 -8.71
C ILE A 55 5.01 6.13 -9.21
N ASP A 56 5.98 6.90 -9.72
CA ASP A 56 7.32 6.40 -9.99
C ASP A 56 8.11 6.34 -8.66
N PHE A 57 7.98 5.21 -7.98
CA PHE A 57 8.66 4.92 -6.72
C PHE A 57 9.03 3.46 -6.66
N LYS A 58 10.25 3.17 -6.22
CA LYS A 58 10.77 1.83 -6.04
C LYS A 58 11.39 1.71 -4.66
N ILE A 59 11.08 0.68 -3.88
CA ILE A 59 11.86 0.38 -2.67
C ILE A 59 13.25 -0.08 -3.14
N ASP A 60 13.24 -1.11 -3.98
CA ASP A 60 14.37 -1.73 -4.67
C ASP A 60 13.91 -2.21 -6.08
N ASP A 61 14.71 -3.05 -6.73
CA ASP A 61 14.40 -3.57 -8.08
C ASP A 61 13.23 -4.55 -8.12
N ALA A 62 12.82 -5.12 -6.98
CA ALA A 62 11.65 -6.01 -6.89
C ALA A 62 10.33 -5.24 -6.90
N THR A 63 10.36 -3.90 -6.78
CA THR A 63 9.12 -3.11 -6.77
C THR A 63 8.48 -3.10 -8.16
N ALA A 64 7.38 -3.85 -8.29
CA ALA A 64 6.63 -3.98 -9.54
C ALA A 64 5.78 -2.73 -9.82
N TRP A 65 5.15 -2.18 -8.79
CA TRP A 65 4.40 -0.91 -8.86
C TRP A 65 4.25 -0.28 -7.48
N ALA A 66 3.97 1.02 -7.45
CA ALA A 66 3.70 1.79 -6.24
C ALA A 66 2.49 2.72 -6.43
N VAL A 67 1.54 2.66 -5.50
CA VAL A 67 0.34 3.51 -5.46
C VAL A 67 0.41 4.40 -4.23
N ALA A 68 0.20 5.70 -4.41
CA ALA A 68 0.07 6.65 -3.32
C ALA A 68 -1.38 7.10 -3.14
N VAL A 69 -1.82 7.13 -1.89
CA VAL A 69 -3.07 7.76 -1.45
C VAL A 69 -2.78 8.80 -0.38
N THR A 70 -3.66 9.79 -0.24
CA THR A 70 -3.50 10.89 0.72
C THR A 70 -4.78 11.03 1.54
N PRO A 71 -4.89 10.30 2.67
CA PRO A 71 -6.13 10.28 3.44
C PRO A 71 -6.41 11.62 4.12
N LEU A 72 -5.35 12.32 4.53
CA LEU A 72 -5.38 13.63 5.18
C LEU A 72 -4.26 14.50 4.59
N PRO A 73 -4.38 15.85 4.62
CA PRO A 73 -3.33 16.74 4.15
C PRO A 73 -1.97 16.41 4.79
N GLY A 74 -0.98 16.08 3.95
CA GLY A 74 0.38 15.75 4.39
C GLY A 74 0.58 14.32 4.91
N PHE A 75 -0.49 13.54 5.11
CA PHE A 75 -0.39 12.11 5.39
C PHE A 75 -0.51 11.33 4.09
N HIS A 76 0.58 10.66 3.69
CA HIS A 76 0.63 9.82 2.50
C HIS A 76 0.82 8.37 2.91
N ILE A 77 0.09 7.47 2.26
CA ILE A 77 0.29 6.02 2.34
C ILE A 77 0.74 5.57 0.96
N VAL A 78 1.87 4.88 0.89
CA VAL A 78 2.45 4.32 -0.32
C VAL A 78 2.38 2.79 -0.22
N ILE A 79 1.63 2.21 -1.15
CA ILE A 79 1.36 0.78 -1.26
C ILE A 79 2.21 0.25 -2.41
N CYS A 80 3.16 -0.63 -2.11
CA CYS A 80 4.09 -1.18 -3.09
C CYS A 80 3.91 -2.69 -3.22
N LEU A 81 3.71 -3.20 -4.44
CA LEU A 81 3.88 -4.63 -4.69
C LEU A 81 5.36 -4.94 -4.93
N GLN A 82 5.90 -5.87 -4.15
CA GLN A 82 7.22 -6.46 -4.37
C GLN A 82 7.05 -7.84 -5.00
N LYS A 83 7.68 -8.04 -6.16
CA LYS A 83 7.80 -9.33 -6.83
C LYS A 83 9.25 -9.79 -6.79
N TYR A 84 9.55 -10.62 -5.80
CA TYR A 84 10.88 -11.20 -5.65
C TYR A 84 11.08 -12.38 -6.63
N SER A 85 12.26 -13.02 -6.62
CA SER A 85 12.49 -14.21 -7.44
C SER A 85 11.48 -15.32 -7.08
N PRO A 86 11.23 -16.32 -7.96
CA PRO A 86 10.20 -17.35 -7.74
C PRO A 86 10.31 -18.15 -6.43
N GLU A 87 11.46 -18.06 -5.74
CA GLU A 87 11.77 -18.71 -4.48
C GLU A 87 11.22 -17.94 -3.26
N PHE A 88 10.77 -16.69 -3.44
CA PHE A 88 10.24 -15.83 -2.40
C PHE A 88 8.79 -15.42 -2.71
N GLU A 89 7.97 -15.31 -1.66
CA GLU A 89 6.58 -14.88 -1.81
C GLU A 89 6.50 -13.40 -2.23
N ASP A 90 5.57 -13.09 -3.14
CA ASP A 90 5.19 -11.70 -3.44
C ASP A 90 4.65 -11.02 -2.17
N THR A 91 5.00 -9.75 -1.95
CA THR A 91 4.52 -8.99 -0.78
C THR A 91 3.94 -7.65 -1.17
N ILE A 92 3.04 -7.14 -0.33
CA ILE A 92 2.65 -5.74 -0.36
C ILE A 92 3.32 -5.05 0.83
N GLU A 93 4.23 -4.13 0.52
CA GLU A 93 4.90 -3.28 1.50
C GLU A 93 4.17 -1.94 1.60
N ILE A 94 3.95 -1.49 2.83
CA ILE A 94 3.26 -0.22 3.11
C ILE A 94 4.25 0.74 3.75
N LEU A 95 4.39 1.91 3.14
CA LEU A 95 5.16 3.02 3.67
C LEU A 95 4.25 4.22 3.95
N PHE A 96 4.65 5.02 4.92
CA PHE A 96 3.89 6.17 5.37
C PHE A 96 4.75 7.42 5.33
N SER A 97 4.19 8.58 5.05
CA SER A 97 4.91 9.85 5.18
C SER A 97 5.31 10.12 6.64
N LYS A 98 6.55 10.55 6.87
CA LYS A 98 7.05 11.03 8.18
C LYS A 98 6.13 12.05 8.83
N LYS A 99 5.57 12.95 8.01
CA LYS A 99 4.61 13.97 8.43
C LYS A 99 3.38 13.41 9.17
N GLY A 100 2.94 12.19 8.84
CA GLY A 100 1.83 11.54 9.54
C GLY A 100 2.19 11.20 10.98
N ARG A 101 3.37 10.61 11.19
CA ARG A 101 3.91 10.36 12.53
C ARG A 101 4.13 11.67 13.28
N ASP A 102 4.75 12.66 12.65
CA ASP A 102 5.08 13.94 13.29
C ASP A 102 3.80 14.74 13.65
N PHE A 103 2.69 14.48 12.97
CA PHE A 103 1.36 15.01 13.30
C PHE A 103 0.69 14.27 14.48
N GLY A 104 1.25 13.15 14.94
CA GLY A 104 0.72 12.36 16.06
C GLY A 104 -0.27 11.26 15.64
N ILE A 105 -0.30 10.85 14.37
CA ILE A 105 -1.06 9.66 13.96
C ILE A 105 -0.43 8.43 14.63
N THR A 106 -1.24 7.57 15.23
CA THR A 106 -0.76 6.34 15.88
C THR A 106 -0.47 5.23 14.87
N ALA A 107 0.26 4.20 15.28
CA ALA A 107 0.46 3.02 14.44
C ALA A 107 -0.86 2.27 14.15
N GLU A 108 -1.79 2.27 15.10
CA GLU A 108 -3.12 1.68 14.97
C GLU A 108 -3.88 2.36 13.82
N ASP A 109 -4.08 3.67 13.92
CA ASP A 109 -4.79 4.46 12.90
C ASP A 109 -4.13 4.32 11.52
N ALA A 110 -2.80 4.47 11.44
CA ALA A 110 -2.09 4.35 10.18
C ALA A 110 -2.27 2.95 9.55
N SER A 111 -2.28 1.89 10.37
CA SER A 111 -2.53 0.53 9.89
C SER A 111 -3.96 0.33 9.40
N ASP A 112 -4.95 0.90 10.09
CA ASP A 112 -6.36 0.81 9.71
C ASP A 112 -6.64 1.53 8.39
N TRP A 113 -6.11 2.74 8.22
CA TRP A 113 -6.17 3.45 6.94
C TRP A 113 -5.53 2.65 5.81
N ALA A 114 -4.35 2.07 6.04
CA ALA A 114 -3.68 1.25 5.03
C ALA A 114 -4.52 0.04 4.61
N VAL A 115 -5.06 -0.71 5.58
CA VAL A 115 -5.94 -1.86 5.31
C VAL A 115 -7.19 -1.43 4.56
N LEU A 116 -7.82 -0.32 4.95
CA LEU A 116 -8.99 0.23 4.29
C LEU A 116 -8.71 0.55 2.82
N TYR A 117 -7.60 1.22 2.51
CA TYR A 117 -7.25 1.56 1.12
C TYR A 117 -6.91 0.34 0.28
N VAL A 118 -6.23 -0.66 0.84
CA VAL A 118 -5.95 -1.89 0.08
C VAL A 118 -7.25 -2.67 -0.15
N ASN A 119 -8.18 -2.71 0.81
CA ASN A 119 -9.53 -3.23 0.57
C ASN A 119 -10.25 -2.48 -0.54
N ALA A 120 -10.16 -1.14 -0.54
CA ALA A 120 -10.73 -0.30 -1.59
C ALA A 120 -10.13 -0.61 -2.97
N MET A 121 -8.81 -0.85 -3.07
CA MET A 121 -8.17 -1.29 -4.32
C MET A 121 -8.82 -2.58 -4.82
N ILE A 122 -9.05 -3.53 -3.93
CA ILE A 122 -9.63 -4.82 -4.29
C ILE A 122 -11.10 -4.67 -4.70
N TYR A 123 -11.88 -3.79 -4.04
CA TYR A 123 -13.22 -3.45 -4.51
C TYR A 123 -13.19 -2.80 -5.90
N ALA A 124 -12.22 -1.92 -6.17
CA ALA A 124 -12.03 -1.32 -7.47
C ALA A 124 -11.67 -2.37 -8.54
N VAL A 125 -10.84 -3.37 -8.22
CA VAL A 125 -10.60 -4.51 -9.13
C VAL A 125 -11.92 -5.22 -9.48
N LYS A 126 -12.75 -5.52 -8.48
CA LYS A 126 -14.06 -6.17 -8.70
C LYS A 126 -15.03 -5.32 -9.52
N LYS A 127 -15.08 -4.00 -9.27
CA LYS A 127 -16.14 -3.12 -9.80
C LYS A 127 -15.74 -2.36 -11.06
N VAL A 128 -14.51 -1.87 -11.13
CA VAL A 128 -13.99 -1.10 -12.25
C VAL A 128 -13.44 -2.03 -13.32
N LEU A 129 -12.60 -3.01 -12.93
CA LEU A 129 -12.01 -3.95 -13.88
C LEU A 129 -12.90 -5.16 -14.18
N LYS A 130 -13.99 -5.35 -13.41
CA LYS A 130 -14.91 -6.50 -13.51
C LYS A 130 -14.20 -7.86 -13.40
N LYS A 131 -13.06 -7.91 -12.69
CA LYS A 131 -12.31 -9.15 -12.44
C LYS A 131 -12.85 -9.86 -11.22
N GLN A 132 -12.91 -11.19 -11.28
CA GLN A 132 -13.07 -12.01 -10.08
C GLN A 132 -11.73 -12.07 -9.36
N VAL A 133 -11.78 -11.94 -8.06
CA VAL A 133 -10.66 -12.10 -7.13
C VAL A 133 -11.17 -12.95 -5.96
N GLY A 134 -10.31 -13.78 -5.38
CA GLY A 134 -10.68 -14.79 -4.38
C GLY A 134 -11.36 -14.22 -3.12
N PRO A 135 -11.80 -15.07 -2.16
CA PRO A 135 -12.32 -14.60 -0.89
C PRO A 135 -11.20 -13.92 -0.07
N PHE A 136 -11.47 -12.71 0.43
CA PHE A 136 -10.65 -11.93 1.36
C PHE A 136 -11.55 -11.19 2.36
#